data_AF-A0A1Y0I4U1-F1
#
_entry.id   AF-A0A1Y0I4U1-F1
#
_cell.length_a   1.000
_cell.length_b   1.000
_cell.length_c   1.000
_cell.angle_alpha   90.00
_cell.angle_beta   90.00
_cell.angle_gamma   90.00
#
_symmetry.space_group_name_H-M   'P 1'
#
loop_
_entity.id
_entity.type
_entity.pdbx_description
1 polymer ?
#
loop_
_entity_poly.entity_id
_entity_poly.type
_entity_poly.pdbx_seq_one_letter_code
_entity_poly.pdbx_strand_id
1 'polypeptide(L)'
;MQRTVDTAGTPKTLAPYLIRFTLAYLALSAITALIFSLLEMDGSSGVSAVVLFSAGFIAVDKFIRDHKRPPEPREQLMLTLHSFSIMWVISLVTMVLLGYLLLDEATRVIVLSTLSEVGSIWLIGGFIVLSLITFGLLWLAYGWMARKHYATLCKAGKLEPVNEPPHK
;
A
#
# COMPACT_ATOMS: atom_id res chain seq x y z
N MET A 1 -39.13 -13.21 23.54
CA MET A 1 -37.84 -13.54 22.91
C MET A 1 -37.81 -12.93 21.51
N GLN A 2 -37.19 -11.77 21.33
CA GLN A 2 -36.60 -11.36 20.04
C GLN A 2 -35.62 -10.22 20.32
N ARG A 3 -34.38 -10.46 19.88
CA ARG A 3 -33.17 -9.72 20.23
C ARG A 3 -33.25 -8.29 19.71
N THR A 4 -32.97 -7.34 20.59
CA THR A 4 -32.43 -6.03 20.22
C THR A 4 -31.12 -6.28 19.46
N VAL A 5 -31.15 -6.10 18.14
CA VAL A 5 -29.92 -5.97 17.36
C VAL A 5 -29.39 -4.59 17.69
N ASP A 6 -28.62 -4.50 18.78
CA ASP A 6 -27.73 -3.38 19.04
C ASP A 6 -26.72 -3.33 17.89
N THR A 7 -27.05 -2.54 16.87
CA THR A 7 -26.11 -2.09 15.83
C THR A 7 -25.30 -0.90 16.36
N ALA A 8 -24.84 -0.98 17.61
CA ALA A 8 -23.98 0.03 18.21
C ALA A 8 -22.50 -0.33 17.96
N GLY A 9 -22.08 -0.09 16.72
CA GLY A 9 -20.71 -0.28 16.27
C GLY A 9 -20.61 0.10 14.81
N THR A 10 -20.74 1.40 14.53
CA THR A 10 -20.54 1.98 13.20
C THR A 10 -19.31 1.33 12.55
N PRO A 11 -19.36 0.83 11.30
CA PRO A 11 -18.16 0.33 10.64
C PRO A 11 -17.14 1.46 10.67
N LYS A 12 -16.10 1.28 11.49
CA LYS A 12 -15.10 2.31 11.72
C LYS A 12 -14.45 2.56 10.38
N THR A 13 -14.67 3.75 9.83
CA THR A 13 -14.38 4.01 8.42
C THR A 13 -12.88 3.86 8.19
N LEU A 14 -12.49 3.02 7.23
CA LEU A 14 -11.09 2.80 6.88
C LEU A 14 -10.50 3.93 6.02
N ALA A 15 -11.39 4.79 5.49
CA ALA A 15 -11.07 5.93 4.63
C ALA A 15 -9.91 6.82 5.12
N PRO A 16 -9.85 7.30 6.39
CA PRO A 16 -8.74 8.14 6.85
C PRO A 16 -7.38 7.45 6.75
N TYR A 17 -7.33 6.12 6.94
CA TYR A 17 -6.09 5.35 6.84
C TYR A 17 -5.67 5.16 5.39
N LEU A 18 -6.63 4.97 4.49
CA LEU A 18 -6.40 4.90 3.04
C LEU A 18 -5.92 6.24 2.49
N ILE A 19 -6.53 7.36 2.89
CA ILE A 19 -6.07 8.70 2.50
C ILE A 19 -4.63 8.92 2.96
N ARG A 20 -4.30 8.52 4.19
CA ARG A 20 -2.95 8.65 4.73
C ARG A 20 -1.95 7.75 4.01
N PHE A 21 -2.34 6.53 3.65
CA PHE A 21 -1.57 5.66 2.78
C PHE A 21 -1.27 6.34 1.44
N THR A 22 -2.30 6.86 0.77
CA THR A 22 -2.17 7.54 -0.53
C THR A 22 -1.21 8.72 -0.45
N LEU A 23 -1.39 9.60 0.53
CA LEU A 23 -0.52 10.77 0.71
C LEU A 23 0.92 10.36 1.02
N ALA A 24 1.12 9.37 1.88
CA ALA A 24 2.45 8.86 2.19
C ALA A 24 3.11 8.22 0.96
N TYR A 25 2.36 7.42 0.20
CA TYR A 25 2.86 6.77 -1.01
C TYR A 25 3.27 7.81 -2.06
N LEU A 26 2.43 8.81 -2.33
CA LEU A 26 2.74 9.87 -3.29
C LEU A 26 3.95 10.70 -2.85
N ALA A 27 4.01 11.10 -1.57
CA ALA A 27 5.12 11.88 -1.03
C ALA A 27 6.45 11.11 -1.11
N LEU A 28 6.46 9.84 -0.68
CA LEU A 28 7.66 8.99 -0.73
C LEU A 28 8.08 8.69 -2.16
N SER A 29 7.12 8.49 -3.07
CA SER A 29 7.39 8.30 -4.51
C SER A 29 8.02 9.56 -5.11
N ALA A 30 7.50 10.75 -4.80
CA ALA A 30 8.05 12.02 -5.27
C ALA A 30 9.46 12.28 -4.72
N ILE A 31 9.70 12.01 -3.44
CA ILE A 31 11.03 12.11 -2.83
C ILE A 31 12.00 11.15 -3.51
N THR A 32 11.59 9.91 -3.75
CA THR A 32 12.41 8.90 -4.43
C THR A 32 12.77 9.33 -5.84
N ALA A 33 11.79 9.82 -6.61
CA ALA A 33 11.99 10.31 -7.96
C ALA A 33 12.97 11.50 -8.00
N LEU A 34 12.85 12.43 -7.04
CA LEU A 34 13.78 13.55 -6.92
C LEU A 34 15.21 13.07 -6.61
N ILE A 35 15.37 12.12 -5.69
CA ILE A 35 16.68 11.56 -5.33
C ILE A 35 17.32 10.87 -6.54
N PHE A 36 16.58 10.05 -7.28
CA PHE A 36 17.10 9.39 -8.48
C PHE A 36 17.46 10.38 -9.58
N SER A 37 16.65 11.44 -9.75
CA SER A 37 16.96 12.50 -10.69
C SER A 37 18.23 13.27 -10.32
N LEU A 38 18.52 13.46 -9.03
CA LEU A 38 19.73 14.16 -8.57
C LEU A 38 20.98 13.29 -8.63
N LEU A 39 20.83 11.97 -8.49
CA LEU A 39 21.92 11.00 -8.50
C LEU A 39 22.18 10.40 -9.88
N GLU A 40 21.40 10.78 -10.90
CA GLU A 40 21.43 10.20 -12.25
C GLU A 40 21.37 8.66 -12.22
N MET A 41 20.62 8.10 -11.27
CA MET A 41 20.49 6.66 -11.10
C MET A 41 19.33 6.13 -11.93
N ASP A 42 19.57 5.07 -12.69
CA ASP A 42 18.51 4.29 -13.30
C ASP A 42 17.63 3.68 -12.21
N GLY A 43 16.32 3.95 -12.31
CA GLY A 43 15.38 3.60 -11.26
C GLY A 43 15.34 2.10 -11.00
N SER A 44 15.62 1.67 -9.76
CA SER A 44 15.56 0.25 -9.39
C SER A 44 14.16 -0.14 -8.90
N SER A 45 13.66 -1.28 -9.38
CA SER A 45 12.37 -1.86 -8.98
C SER A 45 12.29 -2.22 -7.50
N GLY A 46 13.42 -2.31 -6.80
CA GLY A 46 13.47 -2.53 -5.35
C GLY A 46 13.02 -1.32 -4.54
N VAL A 47 13.25 -0.09 -5.01
CA VAL A 47 12.90 1.11 -4.24
C VAL A 47 11.40 1.35 -4.21
N SER A 48 10.67 0.97 -5.27
CA SER A 48 9.21 1.04 -5.26
C SER A 48 8.58 0.12 -4.21
N ALA A 49 9.17 -1.05 -3.95
CA ALA A 49 8.74 -1.95 -2.88
C ALA A 49 8.95 -1.33 -1.48
N VAL A 50 10.08 -0.64 -1.26
CA VAL A 50 10.36 0.08 -0.01
C VAL A 50 9.35 1.20 0.21
N VAL A 51 9.11 2.01 -0.82
CA VAL A 51 8.11 3.10 -0.78
C VAL A 51 6.73 2.56 -0.43
N LEU A 52 6.29 1.48 -1.08
CA LEU A 52 5.02 0.83 -0.83
C LEU A 52 4.91 0.34 0.62
N PHE A 53 5.93 -0.36 1.09
CA PHE A 53 5.97 -0.93 2.43
C PHE A 53 5.97 0.17 3.50
N SER A 54 6.76 1.23 3.32
CA SER A 54 6.79 2.38 4.22
C SER A 54 5.46 3.15 4.28
N ALA A 55 4.80 3.34 3.13
CA ALA A 55 3.47 3.96 3.09
C ALA A 55 2.43 3.11 3.84
N GLY A 56 2.46 1.78 3.66
CA GLY A 56 1.63 0.84 4.40
C GLY A 56 1.86 0.93 5.91
N PHE A 57 3.13 1.00 6.33
CA PHE A 57 3.49 1.15 7.74
C PHE A 57 2.97 2.46 8.35
N ILE A 58 3.07 3.58 7.64
CA ILE A 58 2.57 4.89 8.13
C ILE A 58 1.04 4.84 8.35
N ALA A 59 0.30 4.17 7.46
CA ALA A 59 -1.14 3.98 7.62
C ALA A 59 -1.47 3.09 8.83
N VAL A 60 -0.72 2.00 9.01
CA VAL A 60 -0.85 1.06 10.15
C VAL A 60 -0.53 1.74 11.48
N ASP A 61 0.54 2.52 11.57
CA ASP A 61 0.92 3.23 12.79
C ASP A 61 -0.22 4.15 13.25
N LYS A 62 -0.83 4.88 12.31
CA LYS A 62 -1.98 5.73 12.62
C LYS A 62 -3.20 4.90 13.05
N PHE A 63 -3.48 3.79 12.38
CA PHE A 63 -4.55 2.88 12.78
C PHE A 63 -4.38 2.38 14.21
N ILE A 64 -3.19 1.87 14.55
CA ILE A 64 -2.87 1.35 15.88
C ILE A 64 -2.98 2.44 16.95
N ARG A 65 -2.53 3.66 16.66
CA ARG A 65 -2.66 4.78 17.62
C ARG A 65 -4.11 5.18 17.86
N ASP A 66 -4.94 5.16 16.82
CA ASP A 66 -6.35 5.54 16.92
C ASP A 66 -7.23 4.44 17.54
N HIS A 67 -6.89 3.17 17.28
CA HIS A 67 -7.69 2.03 17.70
C HIS A 67 -7.13 1.31 18.93
N LYS A 68 -5.88 1.60 19.30
CA LYS A 68 -5.11 0.90 20.35
C LYS A 68 -5.09 -0.62 20.18
N ARG A 69 -5.23 -1.10 18.94
CA ARG A 69 -5.18 -2.52 18.57
C ARG A 69 -4.65 -2.68 17.14
N PRO A 70 -4.10 -3.85 16.79
CA PRO A 70 -3.82 -4.18 15.39
C PRO A 70 -5.12 -4.33 14.57
N PRO A 71 -5.07 -4.22 13.23
CA PRO A 71 -6.19 -4.51 12.36
C PRO A 71 -6.67 -5.96 12.51
N GLU A 72 -7.98 -6.16 12.52
CA GLU A 72 -8.58 -7.49 12.46
C GLU A 72 -8.39 -8.10 11.06
N PRO A 73 -8.48 -9.44 10.89
CA PRO A 73 -8.27 -10.08 9.59
C PRO A 73 -9.13 -9.50 8.45
N ARG A 74 -10.39 -9.13 8.76
CA ARG A 74 -11.29 -8.51 7.78
C ARG A 74 -10.87 -7.07 7.41
N GLU A 75 -10.40 -6.29 8.39
CA GLU A 75 -9.89 -4.93 8.17
C GLU A 75 -8.55 -4.96 7.43
N GLN A 76 -7.68 -5.92 7.76
CA GLN A 76 -6.41 -6.16 7.06
C GLN A 76 -6.64 -6.44 5.58
N LEU A 77 -7.59 -7.34 5.25
CA LEU A 77 -7.93 -7.64 3.86
C LEU A 77 -8.50 -6.42 3.14
N MET A 78 -9.40 -5.67 3.78
CA MET A 78 -9.98 -4.46 3.20
C MET A 78 -8.92 -3.38 2.96
N LEU A 79 -8.04 -3.10 3.94
CA LEU A 79 -6.94 -2.15 3.79
C LEU A 79 -5.98 -2.56 2.68
N THR A 80 -5.63 -3.84 2.60
CA THR A 80 -4.76 -4.38 1.54
C THR A 80 -5.40 -4.20 0.17
N LEU A 81 -6.67 -4.62 0.00
CA LEU A 81 -7.37 -4.58 -1.28
C LEU A 81 -7.58 -3.14 -1.77
N HIS A 82 -7.99 -2.24 -0.89
CA HIS A 82 -8.21 -0.84 -1.27
C HIS A 82 -6.88 -0.13 -1.57
N SER A 83 -5.84 -0.35 -0.76
CA SER A 83 -4.51 0.24 -1.00
C SER A 83 -3.89 -0.27 -2.30
N PHE A 84 -4.06 -1.56 -2.60
CA PHE A 84 -3.67 -2.15 -3.88
C PHE A 84 -4.42 -1.52 -5.05
N SER A 85 -5.75 -1.36 -4.92
CA SER A 85 -6.57 -0.71 -5.95
C SER A 85 -6.17 0.74 -6.18
N ILE A 86 -5.91 1.50 -5.11
CA ILE A 86 -5.40 2.88 -5.18
C ILE A 86 -4.07 2.92 -5.92
N MET A 87 -3.15 2.00 -5.65
CA MET A 87 -1.85 1.94 -6.33
C MET A 87 -2.02 1.71 -7.84
N TRP A 88 -2.93 0.83 -8.26
CA TRP A 88 -3.25 0.64 -9.68
C TRP A 88 -3.84 1.89 -10.33
N VAL A 89 -4.75 2.57 -9.64
CA VAL A 89 -5.31 3.83 -10.12
C VAL A 89 -4.22 4.89 -10.27
N ILE A 90 -3.34 5.05 -9.27
CA ILE A 90 -2.22 6.00 -9.35
C ILE A 90 -1.27 5.62 -10.50
N SER A 91 -0.94 4.35 -10.65
CA SER A 91 -0.08 3.86 -11.73
C SER A 91 -0.67 4.18 -13.11
N LEU A 92 -1.96 3.88 -13.30
CA LEU A 92 -2.68 4.18 -14.55
C LEU A 92 -2.75 5.68 -14.83
N VAL A 93 -3.10 6.48 -13.82
CA VAL A 93 -3.15 7.95 -13.93
C VAL A 93 -1.77 8.50 -14.28
N THR A 94 -0.72 8.02 -13.62
CA THR A 94 0.66 8.45 -13.87
C THR A 94 1.10 8.07 -15.28
N MET A 95 0.81 6.85 -15.72
CA MET A 95 1.13 6.40 -17.08
C MET A 95 0.45 7.28 -18.13
N VAL A 96 -0.85 7.56 -17.98
CA VAL A 96 -1.61 8.41 -18.92
C VAL A 96 -1.08 9.84 -18.88
N LEU A 97 -0.88 10.40 -17.69
CA LEU A 97 -0.45 11.78 -17.52
C LEU A 97 0.96 11.99 -18.06
N LEU A 98 1.93 11.18 -17.64
CA LEU A 98 3.32 11.29 -18.10
C LEU A 98 3.44 10.91 -19.58
N GLY A 99 2.76 9.84 -20.00
CA GLY A 99 2.82 9.36 -21.38
C GLY A 99 2.21 10.32 -22.39
N TYR A 100 1.12 11.00 -22.03
CA TYR A 100 0.44 11.93 -22.94
C TYR A 100 1.03 13.34 -22.89
N LEU A 101 1.36 13.87 -21.70
CA LEU A 101 1.75 15.28 -21.52
C LEU A 101 3.26 15.53 -21.59
N LEU A 102 4.09 14.55 -21.24
CA LEU A 102 5.53 14.76 -21.02
C LEU A 102 6.42 14.00 -21.99
N LEU A 103 5.93 12.92 -22.61
CA LEU A 103 6.69 12.22 -23.64
C LEU A 103 6.50 12.88 -25.00
N ASP A 104 7.63 13.20 -25.62
CA ASP A 104 7.68 13.57 -27.04
C ASP A 104 7.26 12.38 -27.92
N GLU A 105 6.81 12.69 -29.14
CA GLU A 105 6.26 11.72 -30.08
C GLU A 105 7.27 10.62 -30.45
N ALA A 106 8.55 10.97 -30.58
CA ALA A 106 9.63 10.01 -30.79
C ALA A 106 9.74 9.01 -29.62
N THR A 107 9.70 9.49 -28.38
CA THR A 107 9.80 8.64 -27.19
C THR A 107 8.58 7.73 -27.04
N ARG A 108 7.38 8.22 -27.38
CA ARG A 108 6.15 7.40 -27.39
C ARG A 108 6.25 6.23 -28.36
N VAL A 109 6.77 6.46 -29.57
CA VAL A 109 6.96 5.41 -30.58
C VAL A 109 7.95 4.36 -30.09
N ILE A 110 9.07 4.77 -29.49
CA ILE A 110 10.07 3.85 -28.92
C ILE A 110 9.46 2.98 -27.82
N VAL A 111 8.70 3.57 -26.90
CA VAL A 111 8.05 2.81 -25.81
C VAL A 111 7.05 1.80 -26.38
N LEU A 112 6.23 2.19 -27.36
CA LEU A 112 5.27 1.30 -28.01
C LEU A 112 5.94 0.17 -28.79
N SER A 113 7.04 0.45 -29.50
CA SER A 113 7.80 -0.58 -30.22
C SER A 113 8.44 -1.57 -29.26
N THR A 114 9.06 -1.09 -28.17
CA THR A 114 9.63 -1.97 -27.14
C THR A 114 8.56 -2.83 -26.48
N LEU A 115 7.38 -2.27 -26.16
CA LEU A 115 6.27 -3.05 -25.62
C LEU A 115 5.75 -4.11 -26.61
N SER A 116 5.80 -3.83 -27.92
CA SER A 116 5.38 -4.80 -28.94
C SER A 116 6.40 -5.94 -29.14
N GLU A 117 7.68 -5.69 -28.87
CA GLU A 117 8.75 -6.69 -28.95
C GLU A 117 8.76 -7.62 -27.72
N VAL A 118 8.39 -7.11 -26.55
CA VAL A 118 8.21 -7.93 -25.35
C VAL A 118 6.93 -8.75 -25.53
N GLY A 119 7.08 -9.99 -26.00
CA GLY A 119 5.95 -10.87 -26.30
C GLY A 119 4.92 -10.93 -25.17
N SER A 120 3.63 -10.91 -25.54
CA SER A 120 2.50 -10.68 -24.61
C SER A 120 2.49 -11.58 -23.37
N ILE A 121 3.02 -12.79 -23.47
CA ILE A 121 3.14 -13.74 -22.35
C ILE A 121 4.07 -13.20 -21.25
N TRP A 122 5.19 -12.58 -21.61
CA TRP A 122 6.14 -12.00 -20.65
C TRP A 122 5.57 -10.77 -19.96
N LEU A 123 4.84 -9.93 -20.70
CA LEU A 123 4.13 -8.78 -20.12
C LEU A 123 3.07 -9.23 -19.11
N ILE A 124 2.22 -10.17 -19.50
CA ILE A 124 1.18 -10.71 -18.62
C ILE A 124 1.81 -11.41 -17.40
N GLY A 125 2.85 -12.22 -17.62
CA GLY A 125 3.56 -12.91 -16.55
C GLY A 125 4.21 -11.93 -15.56
N GLY A 126 4.94 -10.94 -16.06
CA GLY A 126 5.56 -9.89 -15.24
C GLY A 126 4.52 -9.09 -14.46
N PHE A 127 3.40 -8.74 -15.09
CA PHE A 127 2.28 -8.05 -14.45
C PHE A 127 1.69 -8.86 -13.29
N ILE A 128 1.43 -10.15 -13.50
CA ILE A 128 0.88 -11.04 -12.46
C ILE A 128 1.87 -11.17 -11.30
N VAL A 129 3.15 -11.42 -11.58
CA VAL A 129 4.18 -11.58 -10.55
C VAL A 129 4.33 -10.30 -9.74
N LEU A 130 4.40 -9.13 -10.38
CA LEU A 130 4.48 -7.84 -9.70
C LEU A 130 3.24 -7.57 -8.85
N SER A 131 2.05 -7.89 -9.37
CA SER A 131 0.79 -7.78 -8.64
C SER A 131 0.78 -8.64 -7.37
N LEU A 132 1.22 -9.90 -7.47
CA LEU A 132 1.29 -10.81 -6.34
C LEU A 132 2.30 -10.35 -5.28
N ILE A 133 3.47 -9.88 -5.71
CA ILE A 133 4.50 -9.36 -4.81
C ILE A 133 3.97 -8.15 -4.06
N THR A 134 3.40 -7.17 -4.77
CA THR A 134 2.88 -5.93 -4.15
C THR A 134 1.71 -6.21 -3.21
N PHE A 135 0.80 -7.09 -3.59
CA PHE A 135 -0.29 -7.55 -2.71
C PHE A 135 0.26 -8.25 -1.45
N GLY A 136 1.24 -9.14 -1.61
CA GLY A 136 1.90 -9.83 -0.50
C GLY A 136 2.62 -8.89 0.46
N LEU A 137 3.32 -7.87 -0.06
CA LEU A 137 3.99 -6.85 0.75
C LEU A 137 3.00 -6.04 1.59
N LEU A 138 1.88 -5.60 0.98
CA LEU A 138 0.83 -4.90 1.70
C LEU A 138 0.17 -5.80 2.75
N TRP A 139 -0.11 -7.06 2.41
CA TRP A 139 -0.67 -8.03 3.35
C TRP A 139 0.24 -8.23 4.57
N LEU A 140 1.55 -8.36 4.35
CA LEU A 140 2.55 -8.48 5.41
C LEU A 140 2.65 -7.20 6.25
N ALA A 141 2.58 -6.03 5.62
CA ALA A 141 2.61 -4.74 6.30
C ALA A 141 1.39 -4.56 7.22
N TYR A 142 0.18 -4.83 6.73
CA TYR A 142 -1.06 -4.68 7.52
C TYR A 142 -1.27 -5.80 8.54
N GLY A 143 -0.65 -6.97 8.37
CA GLY A 143 -0.79 -8.12 9.25
C GLY A 143 0.34 -8.27 10.27
N TRP A 144 1.42 -8.90 9.84
CA TRP A 144 2.53 -9.27 10.72
C TRP A 144 3.21 -8.04 11.33
N MET A 145 3.48 -7.02 10.50
CA MET A 145 4.16 -5.82 10.97
C MET A 145 3.29 -5.01 11.94
N ALA A 146 1.97 -4.93 11.69
CA ALA A 146 1.04 -4.28 12.60
C ALA A 146 1.06 -4.91 14.00
N ARG A 147 1.04 -6.25 14.08
CA ARG A 147 1.11 -6.98 15.36
C ARG A 147 2.43 -6.74 16.07
N LYS A 148 3.55 -6.79 15.34
CA LYS A 148 4.89 -6.56 15.91
C LYS A 148 5.07 -5.13 16.41
N HIS A 149 4.58 -4.15 15.66
CA HIS A 149 4.61 -2.74 16.05
C HIS A 149 3.77 -2.47 17.30
N TYR A 150 2.55 -3.02 17.35
CA TYR A 150 1.70 -2.95 18.54
C TYR A 150 2.38 -3.56 19.78
N ALA A 151 2.95 -4.76 19.66
CA ALA A 151 3.69 -5.40 20.76
C ALA A 151 4.89 -4.54 21.23
N THR A 152 5.56 -3.85 20.31
CA THR A 152 6.66 -2.93 20.63
C THR A 152 6.16 -1.71 21.40
N LEU A 153 5.01 -1.15 21.01
CA LEU A 153 4.39 -0.02 21.71
C LEU A 153 3.90 -0.40 23.12
N CYS A 154 3.37 -1.61 23.30
CA CYS A 154 3.00 -2.13 24.63
C CYS A 154 4.24 -2.31 25.52
N LYS A 155 5.33 -2.88 24.98
CA LYS A 155 6.60 -3.01 25.71
C LYS A 155 7.20 -1.66 26.10
N ALA A 156 7.00 -0.63 25.28
CA ALA A 156 7.45 0.73 25.57
C ALA A 156 6.53 1.49 26.55
N GLY A 157 5.46 0.87 27.06
CA GLY A 157 4.49 1.53 27.94
C GLY A 157 3.63 2.60 27.26
N LYS A 158 3.65 2.68 25.92
CA LYS A 158 2.89 3.68 25.15
C LYS A 158 1.44 3.26 24.90
N LEU A 159 1.13 1.98 25.07
CA LEU A 159 -0.21 1.40 24.95
C LEU A 159 -0.39 0.35 26.05
N GLU A 160 -1.60 0.25 26.58
CA GLU A 160 -2.00 -0.86 27.45
C GLU A 160 -2.33 -2.07 26.57
N PRO A 161 -1.89 -3.30 26.95
CA PRO A 161 -2.27 -4.49 26.22
C PRO A 161 -3.78 -4.67 26.32
N VAL A 162 -4.46 -4.68 25.18
CA VAL A 162 -5.82 -5.23 25.07
C VAL A 162 -5.79 -6.63 25.69
N ASN A 163 -6.52 -6.81 26.80
CA ASN A 163 -6.78 -8.12 27.39
C ASN A 163 -7.44 -8.98 26.30
N GLU A 164 -6.68 -9.85 25.66
CA GLU A 164 -7.26 -10.90 24.82
C GLU A 164 -8.19 -11.73 25.73
N PRO A 165 -9.47 -11.93 25.37
CA PRO A 165 -10.24 -12.98 26.03
C PRO A 165 -9.50 -14.31 25.80
N PRO A 166 -9.43 -15.18 26.82
CA PRO A 166 -8.73 -16.45 26.70
C PRO A 166 -9.45 -17.31 25.66
N HIS A 167 -8.90 -17.37 24.44
CA HIS A 167 -9.33 -18.36 23.47
C HIS A 167 -8.72 -19.70 23.89
N LYS A 168 -9.58 -20.49 24.55
CA LYS A 168 -9.51 -21.96 24.61
C LYS A 168 -9.72 -22.56 23.23
#